data_AF-A0A526RN23-F1
#
_entry.id   AF-A0A526RN23-F1
#
_cell.length_a   1.000
_cell.length_b   1.000
_cell.length_c   1.000
_cell.angle_alpha   90.00
_cell.angle_beta   90.00
_cell.angle_gamma   90.00
#
_symmetry.space_group_name_H-M   'P 1'
#
loop_
_entity.id
_entity.type
_entity.pdbx_description
1 polymer ?
#
loop_
_entity_poly.entity_id
_entity_poly.type
_entity_poly.pdbx_seq_one_letter_code
_entity_poly.pdbx_strand_id
1 'polypeptide(L)'
;ADLSGYNLDGPFPRELISVEGERGASSRFHVVLDIIERENPTIRQLLHRLAGARGHWVQAGTSEQIADNIQEWFDNGAADGFNIMPPYLQGGFDVFAEEVVPILRRRGLFRHDYEGATLRDHFGLPRPDNTFSQPQKASA
;
A
#
# COMPACT_ATOMS: atom_id res chain seq x y z
N ALA A 1 -18.96 -6.12 14.60
CA ALA A 1 -20.05 -5.87 15.56
C ALA A 1 -21.12 -5.02 14.87
N ASP A 2 -22.37 -5.09 15.32
CA ASP A 2 -23.41 -4.14 14.90
C ASP A 2 -23.24 -2.83 15.70
N LEU A 3 -23.27 -1.70 15.00
CA LEU A 3 -23.12 -0.35 15.57
C LEU A 3 -24.40 0.50 15.43
N SER A 4 -25.50 -0.07 14.93
CA SER A 4 -26.74 0.64 14.59
C SER A 4 -27.35 1.45 15.75
N GLY A 5 -27.15 1.02 17.01
CA GLY A 5 -27.65 1.69 18.22
C GLY A 5 -26.71 2.71 18.87
N TYR A 6 -25.51 2.93 18.32
CA TYR A 6 -24.51 3.80 18.93
C TYR A 6 -24.54 5.22 18.35
N ASN A 7 -24.26 6.22 19.17
CA ASN A 7 -24.09 7.59 18.71
C ASN A 7 -22.81 7.70 17.88
N LEU A 8 -22.93 8.12 16.61
CA LEU A 8 -21.79 8.29 15.70
C LEU A 8 -20.73 9.26 16.22
N ASP A 9 -21.15 10.26 17.00
CA ASP A 9 -20.27 11.28 17.58
C ASP A 9 -19.81 10.92 19.01
N GLY A 10 -20.15 9.71 19.48
CA GLY A 10 -19.61 9.10 20.69
C GLY A 10 -18.34 8.28 20.42
N PRO A 11 -17.57 7.93 21.47
CA PRO A 11 -16.36 7.12 21.34
C PRO A 11 -16.69 5.74 20.79
N PHE A 12 -15.73 5.12 20.11
CA PHE A 12 -15.89 3.76 19.63
C PHE A 12 -16.01 2.76 20.81
N PRO A 13 -17.04 1.89 20.85
CA PRO A 13 -17.24 0.93 21.93
C PRO A 13 -16.25 -0.26 21.82
N ARG A 14 -15.07 -0.11 22.44
CA ARG A 14 -13.96 -1.07 22.38
C ARG A 14 -14.34 -2.48 22.83
N GLU A 15 -15.30 -2.59 23.74
CA GLU A 15 -15.84 -3.84 24.28
C GLU A 15 -16.54 -4.70 23.21
N LEU A 16 -17.00 -4.11 22.10
CA LEU A 16 -17.61 -4.86 21.01
C LEU A 16 -16.59 -5.61 20.14
N ILE A 17 -15.30 -5.36 20.35
CA ILE A 17 -14.21 -5.93 19.56
C ILE A 17 -13.46 -6.95 20.41
N SER A 18 -13.70 -8.23 20.15
CA SER A 18 -12.91 -9.32 20.74
C SER A 18 -11.66 -9.58 19.90
N VAL A 19 -10.51 -9.70 20.58
CA VAL A 19 -9.21 -10.14 20.02
C VAL A 19 -9.03 -11.66 20.11
N GLU A 20 -10.06 -12.39 20.50
CA GLU A 20 -10.01 -13.85 20.57
C GLU A 20 -10.33 -14.49 19.22
N GLY A 21 -9.64 -15.60 18.90
CA GLY A 21 -9.82 -16.37 17.67
C GLY A 21 -9.11 -15.81 16.43
N GLU A 22 -9.37 -16.41 15.26
CA GLU A 22 -8.67 -16.12 13.99
C GLU A 22 -8.73 -14.64 13.57
N ARG A 23 -9.80 -13.92 13.92
CA ARG A 23 -9.94 -12.49 13.61
C ARG A 23 -9.00 -11.62 14.44
N GLY A 24 -8.80 -11.99 15.70
CA GLY A 24 -7.83 -11.34 16.58
C GLY A 24 -6.39 -11.53 16.10
N ALA A 25 -6.08 -12.65 15.45
CA ALA A 25 -4.76 -12.90 14.86
C ALA A 25 -4.49 -12.11 13.57
N SER A 26 -5.46 -11.38 13.03
CA SER A 26 -5.28 -10.61 11.78
C SER A 26 -4.46 -9.34 12.04
N SER A 27 -3.38 -9.15 11.29
CA SER A 27 -2.55 -7.93 11.35
C SER A 27 -3.36 -6.66 11.07
N ARG A 28 -4.34 -6.72 10.16
CA ARG A 28 -5.21 -5.58 9.86
C ARG A 28 -6.14 -5.22 11.02
N PHE A 29 -6.56 -6.22 11.78
CA PHE A 29 -7.40 -5.99 12.94
C PHE A 29 -6.65 -5.21 14.03
N HIS A 30 -5.36 -5.52 14.22
CA HIS A 30 -4.48 -4.77 15.12
C HIS A 30 -4.30 -3.32 14.70
N VAL A 31 -4.14 -3.00 13.41
CA VAL A 31 -4.05 -1.59 12.96
C VAL A 31 -5.27 -0.76 13.37
N VAL A 32 -6.46 -1.35 13.30
CA VAL A 32 -7.70 -0.66 13.72
C VAL A 32 -7.74 -0.49 15.24
N LEU A 33 -7.33 -1.52 15.99
CA LEU A 33 -7.24 -1.46 17.45
C LEU A 33 -6.25 -0.41 17.93
N ASP A 34 -5.07 -0.35 17.33
CA ASP A 34 -4.03 0.62 17.66
C ASP A 34 -4.53 2.06 17.46
N ILE A 35 -5.33 2.31 16.41
CA ILE A 35 -5.96 3.62 16.19
C ILE A 35 -6.98 3.91 17.28
N ILE A 36 -7.84 2.95 17.63
CA ILE A 36 -8.87 3.11 18.67
C ILE A 36 -8.20 3.42 20.01
N GLU A 37 -7.18 2.64 20.38
CA GLU A 37 -6.51 2.73 21.67
C GLU A 37 -5.63 3.98 21.79
N ARG A 38 -4.94 4.38 20.71
CA ARG A 38 -4.07 5.57 20.72
C ARG A 38 -4.86 6.88 20.64
N GLU A 39 -5.91 6.92 19.83
CA GLU A 39 -6.54 8.19 19.43
C GLU A 39 -7.94 8.39 20.02
N ASN A 40 -8.55 7.34 20.57
CA ASN A 40 -9.92 7.32 21.08
C ASN A 40 -10.95 8.06 20.18
N PRO A 41 -11.03 7.70 18.89
CA PRO A 41 -11.86 8.43 17.93
C PRO A 41 -13.35 8.19 18.18
N THR A 42 -14.16 9.13 17.72
CA THR A 42 -15.59 8.86 17.54
C THR A 42 -15.83 7.78 16.49
N ILE A 43 -16.98 7.12 16.54
CA ILE A 43 -17.35 6.12 15.51
C ILE A 43 -17.29 6.74 14.12
N ARG A 44 -17.79 7.98 13.94
CA ARG A 44 -17.76 8.71 12.67
C ARG A 44 -16.32 8.94 12.18
N GLN A 45 -15.43 9.38 13.05
CA GLN A 45 -14.03 9.62 12.70
C GLN A 45 -13.32 8.32 12.30
N LEU A 46 -13.53 7.24 13.05
CA LEU A 46 -12.96 5.94 12.72
C LEU A 46 -13.48 5.45 11.36
N LEU A 47 -14.79 5.56 11.10
CA LEU A 47 -15.38 5.20 9.82
C LEU A 47 -14.78 6.00 8.66
N HIS A 48 -14.64 7.32 8.78
CA HIS A 48 -14.02 8.14 7.73
C HIS A 48 -12.55 7.76 7.48
N ARG A 49 -11.80 7.47 8.54
CA ARG A 49 -10.40 7.04 8.42
C ARG A 49 -10.25 5.70 7.72
N LEU A 50 -11.13 4.75 8.06
CA LEU A 50 -11.11 3.42 7.43
C LEU A 50 -11.71 3.42 6.02
N ALA A 51 -12.62 4.34 5.72
CA ALA A 51 -13.23 4.46 4.39
C ALA A 51 -12.21 4.83 3.32
N GLY A 52 -11.22 5.67 3.64
CA GLY A 52 -10.22 6.13 2.68
C GLY A 52 -9.31 5.03 2.17
N ALA A 53 -8.63 4.31 3.07
CA ALA A 53 -7.66 3.30 2.66
C ALA A 53 -7.62 2.06 3.56
N ARG A 54 -8.65 1.82 4.39
CA ARG A 54 -8.76 0.63 5.25
C ARG A 54 -7.50 0.33 6.07
N GLY A 55 -6.87 1.39 6.59
CA GLY A 55 -5.65 1.29 7.41
C GLY A 55 -4.33 1.31 6.62
N HIS A 56 -4.36 1.44 5.29
CA HIS A 56 -3.16 1.77 4.52
C HIS A 56 -2.69 3.20 4.78
N TRP A 57 -1.42 3.45 4.48
CA TRP A 57 -0.82 4.77 4.55
C TRP A 57 -1.50 5.71 3.55
N VAL A 58 -2.14 6.76 4.08
CA VAL A 58 -2.80 7.80 3.29
C VAL A 58 -1.93 9.04 3.34
N GLN A 59 -1.51 9.51 2.18
CA GLN A 59 -0.78 10.77 2.03
C GLN A 59 -1.58 11.74 1.17
N ALA A 60 -1.62 12.98 1.63
CA ALA A 60 -2.24 14.09 0.92
C ALA A 60 -1.27 15.28 0.92
N GLY A 61 -0.93 15.77 -0.26
CA GLY A 61 0.05 16.82 -0.44
C GLY A 61 0.30 17.11 -1.93
N THR A 62 1.26 17.99 -2.19
CA THR A 62 1.76 18.28 -3.53
C THR A 62 2.51 17.08 -4.12
N SER A 63 2.68 17.06 -5.44
CA SER A 63 3.46 16.05 -6.16
C SER A 63 4.88 15.89 -5.59
N GLU A 64 5.53 17.00 -5.23
CA GLU A 64 6.84 17.04 -4.60
C GLU A 64 6.83 16.38 -3.23
N GLN A 65 5.85 16.71 -2.38
CA GLN A 65 5.74 16.08 -1.05
C GLN A 65 5.48 14.58 -1.14
N ILE A 66 4.66 14.13 -2.10
CA ILE A 66 4.44 12.71 -2.33
C ILE A 66 5.74 12.02 -2.79
N ALA A 67 6.49 12.63 -3.71
CA ALA A 67 7.77 12.11 -4.17
C ALA A 67 8.83 12.09 -3.05
N ASP A 68 8.87 13.11 -2.19
CA ASP A 68 9.74 13.19 -1.01
C ASP A 68 9.47 12.03 -0.05
N ASN A 69 8.20 11.77 0.26
CA ASN A 69 7.80 10.67 1.13
C ASN A 69 8.17 9.29 0.55
N ILE A 70 7.97 9.10 -0.76
CA ILE A 70 8.36 7.86 -1.47
C ILE A 70 9.87 7.66 -1.37
N GLN A 71 10.64 8.72 -1.63
CA GLN A 71 12.09 8.70 -1.55
C GLN A 71 12.56 8.39 -0.13
N GLU A 72 12.01 9.04 0.88
CA GLU A 72 12.37 8.81 2.28
C GLU A 72 12.21 7.32 2.64
N TRP A 73 11.09 6.70 2.28
CA TRP A 73 10.86 5.29 2.55
C TRP A 73 11.83 4.38 1.79
N PHE A 74 12.13 4.70 0.54
CA PHE A 74 13.09 3.92 -0.26
C PHE A 74 14.52 4.04 0.30
N ASP A 75 15.01 5.26 0.53
CA ASP A 75 16.37 5.54 1.01
C ASP A 75 16.62 4.96 2.41
N ASN A 76 15.58 4.84 3.23
CA ASN A 76 15.64 4.22 4.57
C ASN A 76 15.35 2.71 4.56
N GLY A 77 15.18 2.09 3.39
CA GLY A 77 14.96 0.63 3.27
C GLY A 77 13.59 0.15 3.79
N ALA A 78 12.60 1.03 3.87
CA ALA A 78 11.24 0.67 4.28
C ALA A 78 10.46 -0.04 3.17
N ALA A 79 10.82 0.18 1.90
CA ALA A 79 10.18 -0.48 0.76
C ALA A 79 11.07 -0.47 -0.50
N ASP A 80 11.01 -1.55 -1.29
CA ASP A 80 11.60 -1.62 -2.65
C ASP A 80 10.67 -1.05 -3.74
N GLY A 81 9.39 -0.84 -3.40
CA GLY A 81 8.36 -0.36 -4.31
C GLY A 81 7.02 -0.18 -3.60
N PHE A 82 6.07 0.45 -4.29
CA PHE A 82 4.80 0.88 -3.71
C PHE A 82 3.61 0.38 -4.51
N ASN A 83 2.57 -0.06 -3.80
CA ASN A 83 1.26 -0.28 -4.39
C ASN A 83 0.44 1.01 -4.25
N ILE A 84 0.20 1.68 -5.37
CA ILE A 84 -0.53 2.95 -5.40
C ILE A 84 -2.03 2.68 -5.50
N MET A 85 -2.79 3.22 -4.55
CA MET A 85 -4.25 3.12 -4.51
C MET A 85 -4.85 4.53 -4.57
N PRO A 86 -5.25 5.00 -5.76
CA PRO A 86 -5.88 6.30 -5.88
C PRO A 86 -7.25 6.32 -5.18
N PRO A 87 -7.66 7.46 -4.61
CA PRO A 87 -8.91 7.57 -3.86
C PRO A 87 -10.16 7.54 -4.75
N TYR A 88 -10.02 7.72 -6.06
CA TYR A 88 -11.13 7.65 -7.01
C TYR A 88 -10.68 7.07 -8.36
N LEU A 89 -11.66 6.54 -9.09
CA LEU A 89 -11.54 6.13 -10.48
C LEU A 89 -12.67 6.79 -11.28
N GLN A 90 -12.45 7.28 -12.50
CA GLN A 90 -11.23 7.26 -13.33
C GLN A 90 -10.37 8.53 -13.08
N GLY A 91 -9.06 8.50 -13.35
CA GLY A 91 -8.19 9.70 -13.31
C GLY A 91 -7.16 9.77 -12.18
N GLY A 92 -7.39 9.14 -11.02
CA GLY A 92 -6.44 9.24 -9.90
C GLY A 92 -5.06 8.64 -10.20
N PHE A 93 -5.00 7.62 -11.06
CA PHE A 93 -3.72 7.07 -11.55
C PHE A 93 -3.04 8.02 -12.54
N ASP A 94 -3.82 8.70 -13.39
CA ASP A 94 -3.28 9.62 -14.40
C ASP A 94 -2.58 10.79 -13.72
N VAL A 95 -3.20 11.39 -12.69
CA VAL A 95 -2.58 12.46 -11.88
C VAL A 95 -1.25 12.00 -11.28
N PHE A 96 -1.19 10.78 -10.71
CA PHE A 96 0.06 10.27 -10.15
C PHE A 96 1.13 10.06 -11.22
N ALA A 97 0.75 9.49 -12.37
CA ALA A 97 1.65 9.22 -13.48
C ALA A 97 2.16 10.50 -14.15
N GLU A 98 1.35 11.55 -14.21
CA GLU A 98 1.68 12.83 -14.85
C GLU A 98 2.47 13.75 -13.92
N GLU A 99 2.16 13.78 -12.62
CA GLU A 99 2.75 14.77 -11.69
C GLU A 99 3.88 14.18 -10.83
N VAL A 100 3.75 12.94 -10.36
CA VAL A 100 4.72 12.35 -9.39
C VAL A 100 5.83 11.57 -10.11
N VAL A 101 5.48 10.72 -11.08
CA VAL A 101 6.47 9.87 -11.78
C VAL A 101 7.60 10.69 -12.45
N PRO A 102 7.35 11.86 -13.08
CA PRO A 102 8.45 12.66 -13.62
C PRO A 102 9.43 13.16 -12.57
N ILE A 103 8.96 13.47 -11.35
CA ILE A 103 9.84 13.86 -10.24
C ILE A 103 10.71 12.68 -9.84
N LEU A 104 10.12 11.48 -9.66
CA LEU A 104 10.87 10.27 -9.29
C LEU A 104 11.90 9.89 -10.35
N ARG A 105 11.57 10.03 -11.64
CA ARG A 105 12.52 9.85 -12.75
C ARG A 105 13.69 10.84 -12.68
N ARG A 106 13.43 12.13 -12.50
CA ARG A 106 14.50 13.15 -12.35
C ARG A 106 15.44 12.85 -11.18
N ARG A 107 14.93 12.18 -10.14
CA ARG A 107 15.71 11.77 -8.96
C ARG A 107 16.39 10.40 -9.10
N GLY A 108 16.22 9.71 -10.23
CA GLY A 108 16.77 8.37 -10.44
C GLY A 108 16.06 7.25 -9.67
N LEU A 109 14.86 7.51 -9.13
CA LEU A 109 14.08 6.57 -8.32
C LEU A 109 13.08 5.76 -9.13
N PHE A 110 12.88 6.09 -10.41
CA PHE A 110 11.98 5.38 -11.29
C PHE A 110 12.54 5.29 -12.71
N ARG A 111 12.31 4.16 -13.36
CA ARG A 111 12.78 3.89 -14.72
C ARG A 111 12.22 4.90 -15.74
N HIS A 112 13.03 5.22 -16.74
CA HIS A 112 12.59 6.01 -17.90
C HIS A 112 11.82 5.15 -18.90
N ASP A 113 12.37 3.99 -19.24
CA ASP A 113 11.82 3.05 -20.20
C ASP A 113 11.82 1.62 -19.66
N TYR A 114 11.14 0.71 -20.36
CA TYR A 114 11.15 -0.72 -20.06
C TYR A 114 12.30 -1.40 -20.82
N GLU A 115 13.18 -2.07 -20.09
CA GLU A 115 14.36 -2.73 -20.67
C GLU A 115 14.11 -4.19 -21.07
N GLY A 116 12.96 -4.77 -20.70
CA GLY A 116 12.61 -6.16 -20.99
C GLY A 116 11.14 -6.37 -21.30
N ALA A 117 10.81 -7.59 -21.72
CA ALA A 117 9.48 -7.94 -22.21
C ALA A 117 8.62 -8.67 -21.16
N THR A 118 9.21 -9.09 -20.05
CA THR A 118 8.52 -9.84 -19.00
C THR A 118 8.44 -9.06 -17.70
N LEU A 119 7.44 -9.41 -16.88
CA LEU A 119 7.31 -8.86 -15.54
C LEU A 119 8.55 -9.12 -14.67
N ARG A 120 9.23 -10.25 -14.90
CA ARG A 120 10.48 -10.58 -14.20
C ARG A 120 11.59 -9.59 -14.55
N ASP A 121 11.73 -9.25 -15.84
CA ASP A 121 12.70 -8.25 -16.28
C ASP A 121 12.42 -6.89 -15.62
N HIS A 122 11.15 -6.51 -15.51
CA HIS A 122 10.75 -5.22 -14.90
C HIS A 122 11.04 -5.14 -13.39
N PHE A 123 11.18 -6.29 -12.73
CA PHE A 123 11.54 -6.39 -11.31
C PHE A 123 13.01 -6.82 -11.09
N GLY A 124 13.81 -6.97 -12.15
CA GLY A 124 15.19 -7.46 -12.04
C GLY A 124 15.30 -8.91 -11.53
N LEU A 125 14.28 -9.73 -11.78
CA LEU A 125 14.22 -11.12 -11.30
C LEU A 125 14.72 -12.11 -12.35
N PRO A 126 15.54 -13.11 -11.99
CA PRO A 126 15.96 -14.14 -12.93
C PRO A 126 14.77 -15.02 -13.36
N ARG A 127 14.85 -15.54 -14.58
CA ARG A 127 13.96 -16.60 -15.04
C ARG A 127 14.39 -17.92 -14.40
N PRO A 128 13.50 -18.63 -13.68
CA PRO A 128 13.86 -19.92 -13.10
C PRO A 128 14.06 -20.96 -14.20
N ASP A 129 15.09 -21.79 -14.04
CA ASP A 129 15.31 -22.94 -14.91
C ASP A 129 14.17 -23.94 -14.79
N ASN A 130 13.83 -24.58 -15.90
CA ASN A 130 12.87 -25.67 -15.89
C ASN A 130 13.53 -26.92 -15.28
N THR A 131 13.05 -27.37 -14.12
CA THR A 131 13.59 -28.55 -13.43
C THR A 131 13.42 -29.86 -14.19
N PHE A 132 12.58 -29.87 -15.24
CA PHE A 132 12.36 -31.02 -16.11
C PHE A 132 13.05 -30.90 -17.48
N SER A 133 13.68 -29.76 -17.81
CA SER A 133 14.39 -29.64 -19.08
C SER A 133 15.70 -30.43 -19.05
N GLN A 134 15.82 -31.42 -19.93
CA GLN A 134 17.09 -32.10 -20.19
C GLN A 134 18.08 -31.10 -20.83
N PRO A 135 19.36 -31.11 -20.46
CA PRO A 135 20.35 -30.24 -21.08
C PRO A 135 20.41 -30.52 -22.59
N GLN A 136 20.16 -29.49 -23.39
CA GLN A 136 20.23 -29.59 -24.83
C GLN A 136 21.68 -29.89 -25.23
N LYS A 137 21.94 -31.07 -25.80
CA LYS A 137 23.27 -31.38 -26.35
C LYS A 137 23.59 -30.33 -27.41
N ALA A 138 24.66 -29.57 -27.20
CA ALA A 138 25.17 -28.63 -28.18
C ALA A 138 25.48 -29.39 -29.48
N SER A 139 24.86 -28.96 -30.59
CA SER A 139 25.21 -29.46 -31.91
C SER A 139 26.58 -28.91 -32.30
N ALA A 140 27.49 -29.81 -32.69
CA ALA A 140 28.84 -29.51 -33.17
C ALA A 140 28.82 -28.93 -34.59
#